data_AF-A0AAD4DGE3-F1
#
_entry.id   AF-A0AAD4DGE3-F1
#
_cell.length_a   1.000
_cell.length_b   1.000
_cell.length_c   1.000
_cell.angle_alpha   90.00
_cell.angle_beta   90.00
_cell.angle_gamma   90.00
#
_symmetry.space_group_name_H-M   'P 1'
#
loop_
_entity.id
_entity.type
_entity.pdbx_description
1 polymer ?
#
loop_
_entity_poly.entity_id
_entity_poly.type
_entity_poly.pdbx_seq_one_letter_code
_entity_poly.pdbx_strand_id
1 'polypeptide(L)'
;MGAIQGLFRAQYEVLRAKGHTPSEAFNETVEEATQSLYPLIGANGMDWMYANCSTTAQRGALDWAGPFFTATKPIFEELYESVANGSETRRSLTKNSTPNYRS
;
A
#
# COMPACT_ATOMS: atom_id res chain seq x y z
N MET A 1 -0.54 3.83 6.86
CA MET A 1 -0.29 2.44 7.33
C MET A 1 -1.27 1.44 6.71
N GLY A 2 -2.60 1.67 6.82
CA GLY A 2 -3.60 0.73 6.28
C GLY A 2 -3.45 0.41 4.78
N ALA A 3 -3.24 1.42 3.92
CA ALA A 3 -3.05 1.20 2.48
C ALA A 3 -1.85 0.28 2.16
N ILE A 4 -0.70 0.47 2.82
CA ILE A 4 0.50 -0.36 2.61
C ILE A 4 0.22 -1.81 3.01
N GLN A 5 -0.31 -2.02 4.22
CA GLN A 5 -0.64 -3.37 4.71
C GLN A 5 -1.66 -4.07 3.82
N GLY A 6 -2.71 -3.34 3.40
CA GLY A 6 -3.78 -3.89 2.56
C GLY A 6 -3.28 -4.29 1.19
N LEU A 7 -2.52 -3.42 0.51
CA LEU A 7 -2.00 -3.68 -0.83
C LEU A 7 -0.99 -4.83 -0.83
N PHE A 8 -0.01 -4.82 0.07
CA PHE A 8 1.00 -5.89 0.14
C PHE A 8 0.36 -7.24 0.46
N ARG A 9 -0.58 -7.28 1.41
CA ARG A 9 -1.29 -8.52 1.75
C ARG A 9 -2.13 -9.03 0.58
N ALA A 10 -2.86 -8.16 -0.10
CA ALA A 10 -3.69 -8.56 -1.23
C ALA A 10 -2.86 -9.19 -2.35
N GLN A 11 -1.74 -8.58 -2.73
CA GLN A 11 -0.85 -9.13 -3.75
C GLN A 11 -0.18 -10.44 -3.26
N TYR A 12 0.28 -10.47 -2.01
CA TYR A 12 0.89 -11.67 -1.42
C TYR A 12 -0.07 -12.87 -1.46
N GLU A 13 -1.33 -12.69 -1.04
CA GLU A 13 -2.34 -13.75 -1.05
C GLU A 13 -2.63 -14.24 -2.48
N VAL A 14 -2.70 -13.34 -3.46
CA VAL A 14 -2.88 -13.71 -4.88
C VAL A 14 -1.69 -14.55 -5.38
N LEU A 15 -0.45 -14.13 -5.15
CA LEU A 15 0.74 -14.87 -5.56
C LEU A 15 0.78 -16.26 -4.90
N ARG A 16 0.49 -16.34 -3.61
CA ARG A 16 0.42 -17.61 -2.87
C ARG A 16 -0.66 -18.53 -3.43
N ALA A 17 -1.84 -18.00 -3.77
CA ALA A 17 -2.92 -18.77 -4.39
C ALA A 17 -2.57 -19.27 -5.80
N LYS A 18 -1.57 -18.65 -6.46
CA LYS A 18 -1.06 -19.06 -7.78
C LYS A 18 0.17 -19.96 -7.71
N GLY A 19 0.60 -20.36 -6.52
CA GLY A 19 1.66 -21.36 -6.33
C GLY A 19 3.06 -20.80 -6.12
N HIS A 20 3.24 -19.48 -6.09
CA HIS A 20 4.52 -18.86 -5.71
C HIS A 20 4.85 -19.23 -4.27
N THR A 21 6.14 -19.45 -3.96
CA THR A 21 6.61 -19.73 -2.59
C THR A 21 6.40 -18.52 -1.66
N PRO A 22 6.45 -18.70 -0.33
CA PRO A 22 6.38 -17.59 0.61
C PRO A 22 7.46 -16.53 0.37
N SER A 23 8.69 -16.96 0.09
CA SER A 23 9.81 -16.04 -0.16
C SER A 23 9.63 -15.27 -1.46
N GLU A 24 9.25 -15.90 -2.56
CA GLU A 24 8.96 -15.20 -3.82
C GLU A 24 7.83 -14.17 -3.63
N ALA A 25 6.72 -14.58 -3.01
CA ALA A 25 5.61 -13.68 -2.78
C ALA A 25 5.98 -12.51 -1.85
N PHE A 26 6.85 -12.72 -0.87
CA PHE A 26 7.38 -11.64 -0.03
C PHE A 26 8.30 -10.70 -0.80
N ASN A 27 9.20 -11.26 -1.62
CA ASN A 27 10.18 -10.49 -2.38
C ASN A 27 9.48 -9.58 -3.40
N GLU A 28 8.52 -10.12 -4.16
CA GLU A 28 7.71 -9.42 -5.18
C GLU A 28 6.64 -8.47 -4.59
N THR A 29 6.57 -8.34 -3.26
CA THR A 29 5.62 -7.42 -2.60
C THR A 29 6.33 -6.44 -1.69
N VAL A 30 6.89 -6.94 -0.58
CA VAL A 30 7.45 -6.11 0.48
C VAL A 30 8.88 -5.71 0.18
N GLU A 31 9.73 -6.67 -0.20
CA GLU A 31 11.16 -6.43 -0.36
C GLU A 31 11.43 -5.52 -1.56
N GLU A 32 10.89 -5.84 -2.73
CA GLU A 32 11.09 -5.03 -3.94
C GLU A 32 10.57 -3.61 -3.74
N ALA A 33 9.35 -3.45 -3.19
CA ALA A 33 8.79 -2.13 -2.94
C ALA A 33 9.68 -1.32 -1.98
N THR A 34 10.11 -1.90 -0.86
CA THR A 34 10.78 -1.13 0.20
C THR A 34 12.28 -0.97 0.02
N GLN A 35 12.95 -1.94 -0.62
CA GLN A 35 14.41 -1.95 -0.76
C GLN A 35 14.86 -1.52 -2.17
N SER A 36 13.99 -1.60 -3.18
CA SER A 36 14.33 -1.22 -4.55
C SER A 36 13.54 0.01 -5.03
N LEU A 37 12.21 -0.05 -5.03
CA LEU A 37 11.39 0.98 -5.67
C LEU A 37 11.23 2.26 -4.83
N TYR A 38 10.89 2.13 -3.55
CA TYR A 38 10.70 3.28 -2.66
C TYR A 38 11.97 4.13 -2.49
N PRO A 39 13.19 3.56 -2.41
CA PRO A 39 14.41 4.37 -2.42
C PRO A 39 14.57 5.22 -3.68
N LEU A 40 14.20 4.71 -4.86
CA LEU A 40 14.22 5.49 -6.11
C LEU A 40 13.24 6.67 -6.05
N ILE A 41 12.01 6.41 -5.58
CA ILE A 41 10.99 7.45 -5.39
C ILE A 41 11.44 8.48 -4.36
N GLY A 42 11.98 8.03 -3.23
CA GLY A 42 12.44 8.91 -2.15
C GLY A 42 13.60 9.80 -2.56
N ALA A 43 14.48 9.31 -3.43
CA ALA A 43 15.63 10.07 -3.92
C ALA A 43 15.23 11.16 -4.91
N ASN A 44 14.37 10.86 -5.90
CA ASN A 44 14.15 11.74 -7.06
C ASN A 44 12.69 11.76 -7.58
N GLY A 45 11.73 11.17 -6.86
CA GLY A 45 10.32 11.12 -7.25
C GLY A 45 9.95 9.95 -8.15
N MET A 46 8.66 9.88 -8.50
CA MET A 46 8.09 8.76 -9.26
C MET A 46 8.71 8.61 -10.64
N ASP A 47 8.87 9.71 -11.39
CA ASP A 47 9.41 9.68 -12.75
C ASP A 47 10.80 9.02 -12.81
N TRP A 48 11.62 9.23 -11.77
CA TRP A 48 12.91 8.57 -11.64
C TRP A 48 12.77 7.06 -11.46
N MET A 49 11.83 6.60 -10.63
CA MET A 49 11.53 5.17 -10.51
C MET A 49 11.10 4.59 -11.86
N TYR A 50 10.19 5.24 -12.60
CA TYR A 50 9.77 4.78 -13.93
C TYR A 50 10.96 4.66 -14.89
N ALA A 51 11.81 5.69 -14.96
CA ALA A 51 12.97 5.70 -15.85
C ALA A 51 14.01 4.61 -15.53
N ASN A 52 14.06 4.14 -14.27
CA ASN A 52 14.97 3.09 -13.83
C ASN A 52 14.34 1.68 -13.87
N CYS A 53 13.08 1.56 -14.28
CA CYS A 53 12.40 0.28 -14.49
C CYS A 53 12.42 -0.13 -15.97
N SER A 54 12.26 -1.43 -16.25
CA SER A 54 12.15 -1.95 -17.62
C SER A 54 10.91 -1.42 -18.34
N THR A 55 10.92 -1.42 -19.67
CA THR A 55 9.76 -1.00 -20.48
C THR A 55 8.49 -1.79 -20.16
N THR A 56 8.62 -3.09 -19.86
CA THR A 56 7.49 -3.94 -19.45
C THR A 56 6.88 -3.48 -18.12
N ALA A 57 7.71 -3.18 -17.13
CA ALA A 57 7.27 -2.69 -15.83
C ALA A 57 6.61 -1.31 -15.94
N GLN A 58 7.19 -0.41 -16.73
CA GLN A 58 6.60 0.91 -17.00
C GLN A 58 5.22 0.79 -17.64
N ARG A 59 5.08 -0.07 -18.66
CA ARG A 59 3.79 -0.28 -19.33
C ARG A 59 2.74 -0.84 -18.38
N GLY A 60 3.10 -1.84 -17.58
CA GLY A 60 2.21 -2.40 -16.56
C GLY A 60 1.77 -1.34 -15.55
N ALA A 61 2.68 -0.52 -15.05
CA ALA A 61 2.34 0.56 -14.13
C ALA A 61 1.35 1.57 -14.74
N LEU A 62 1.52 1.95 -16.01
CA LEU A 62 0.59 2.83 -16.72
C LEU A 62 -0.80 2.20 -16.91
N ASP A 63 -0.86 0.92 -17.30
CA ASP A 63 -2.13 0.22 -17.53
C ASP A 63 -2.93 0.04 -16.23
N TRP A 64 -2.25 -0.15 -15.09
CA TRP A 64 -2.91 -0.48 -13.81
C TRP A 64 -3.05 0.71 -12.84
N ALA A 65 -2.36 1.83 -13.05
CA ALA A 65 -2.47 3.01 -12.17
C ALA A 65 -3.90 3.55 -12.09
N GLY A 66 -4.63 3.61 -13.21
CA GLY A 66 -6.01 4.09 -13.26
C GLY A 66 -6.99 3.23 -12.42
N PRO A 67 -7.01 1.89 -12.61
CA PRO A 67 -7.75 0.99 -11.75
C PRO A 67 -7.44 1.13 -10.26
N PHE A 68 -6.15 1.19 -9.87
CA PHE A 68 -5.77 1.40 -8.46
C PHE A 68 -6.27 2.73 -7.92
N PHE A 69 -6.14 3.82 -8.68
CA PHE A 69 -6.66 5.13 -8.29
C PHE A 69 -8.17 5.09 -8.07
N THR A 70 -8.91 4.48 -8.99
CA THR A 70 -10.37 4.36 -8.90
C THR A 70 -10.80 3.58 -7.67
N ALA A 71 -10.09 2.48 -7.36
CA ALA A 71 -10.39 1.66 -6.19
C ALA A 71 -10.03 2.34 -4.86
N THR A 72 -9.00 3.19 -4.84
CA THR A 72 -8.43 3.73 -3.59
C THR A 72 -8.89 5.14 -3.26
N LYS A 73 -9.19 5.99 -4.25
CA LYS A 73 -9.60 7.38 -4.02
C LYS A 73 -10.81 7.49 -3.07
N PRO A 74 -11.92 6.73 -3.25
CA PRO A 74 -13.06 6.81 -2.33
C PRO A 74 -12.70 6.46 -0.88
N ILE A 75 -11.78 5.51 -0.68
CA ILE A 75 -11.31 5.13 0.66
C ILE A 75 -10.53 6.29 1.30
N PHE A 76 -9.73 7.02 0.53
CA PHE A 76 -9.03 8.19 1.02
C PHE A 76 -9.98 9.36 1.32
N GLU A 77 -11.04 9.54 0.53
CA GLU A 77 -12.09 10.53 0.79
C GLU A 77 -12.81 10.24 2.11
N GLU A 78 -13.26 9.00 2.33
CA GLU A 78 -13.89 8.57 3.58
C GLU A 78 -12.94 8.73 4.78
N LEU A 79 -11.66 8.34 4.63
CA LEU A 79 -10.65 8.51 5.67
C LEU A 79 -10.47 9.98 6.03
N TYR A 80 -10.40 10.86 5.04
CA TYR A 80 -10.27 12.30 5.26
C TYR A 80 -11.47 12.86 6.01
N GLU A 81 -12.69 12.51 5.58
CA GLU A 81 -13.93 12.95 6.25
C GLU A 81 -13.99 12.50 7.71
N SER A 82 -13.66 11.24 7.99
CA SER A 82 -13.63 10.69 9.36
C SER A 82 -12.66 11.42 10.29
N VAL A 83 -11.50 11.84 9.76
CA VAL A 83 -10.53 12.65 10.50
C VAL A 83 -11.04 14.07 10.69
N ALA A 84 -11.50 14.72 9.61
CA ALA A 84 -11.95 16.11 9.62
C ALA A 84 -13.14 16.33 10.56
N ASN A 85 -14.07 15.38 10.65
CA ASN A 85 -15.24 15.44 11.54
C ASN A 85 -14.97 14.91 12.97
N GLY A 86 -13.72 14.54 13.27
CA GLY A 86 -13.27 14.08 14.58
C GLY A 86 -13.74 12.67 14.98
N SER A 87 -14.36 11.91 14.06
CA SER A 87 -14.82 10.54 14.34
C SER A 87 -13.64 9.61 14.59
N GLU A 88 -12.56 9.72 13.81
CA GLU A 88 -11.36 8.91 14.02
C GLU A 88 -10.70 9.21 15.37
N THR A 89 -10.68 10.49 15.78
CA THR A 89 -10.15 10.91 17.09
C THR A 89 -10.97 10.32 18.22
N ARG A 90 -12.31 10.45 18.19
CA ARG A 90 -13.20 9.85 19.19
C ARG A 90 -13.01 8.35 19.28
N ARG A 91 -13.03 7.66 18.12
CA ARG A 91 -12.80 6.22 18.02
C ARG A 91 -11.47 5.80 18.62
N SER A 92 -10.39 6.51 18.29
CA SER A 92 -9.04 6.24 18.79
C SER A 92 -8.96 6.40 20.31
N LEU A 93 -9.52 7.49 20.86
CA LEU A 93 -9.57 7.71 22.31
C LEU A 93 -10.35 6.58 23.01
N THR A 94 -11.56 6.25 22.53
CA THR A 94 -12.38 5.18 23.11
C THR A 94 -11.65 3.83 23.09
N LYS A 95 -10.98 3.48 21.99
CA LYS A 95 -10.22 2.23 21.90
C LYS A 95 -9.01 2.24 22.82
N ASN A 96 -8.27 3.34 22.88
CA ASN A 96 -7.09 3.49 23.73
C ASN A 96 -7.41 3.49 25.23
N SER A 97 -8.66 3.81 25.60
CA SER A 97 -9.13 3.84 26.98
C SER A 97 -9.67 2.50 27.49
N THR A 98 -9.69 1.44 26.68
CA THR A 98 -10.12 0.12 27.18
C THR A 98 -9.05 -0.47 28.11
N PRO A 99 -9.44 -1.16 29.20
CA PRO A 99 -8.50 -1.65 30.22
C PRO A 99 -7.38 -2.55 29.67
N ASN A 100 -7.62 -3.23 28.55
CA ASN A 100 -6.72 -4.19 27.93
C ASN A 100 -6.16 -3.71 26.59
N TYR A 101 -6.14 -2.39 26.32
CA TYR A 101 -5.72 -1.89 25.01
C TYR A 101 -4.24 -2.17 24.66
N ARG A 102 -3.36 -2.27 25.67
CA ARG A 102 -1.91 -2.47 25.50
C ARG A 102 -1.41 -3.85 25.95
N SER A 103 -2.30 -4.72 26.40
CA SER A 103 -2.01 -6.06 26.92
C SER A 103 -2.26 -7.14 25.88
#